data_AF-A0A529SGZ2-F1
#
_entry.id   AF-A0A529SGZ2-F1
#
_cell.length_a   1.000
_cell.length_b   1.000
_cell.length_c   1.000
_cell.angle_alpha   90.00
_cell.angle_beta   90.00
_cell.angle_gamma   90.00
#
_symmetry.space_group_name_H-M   'P 1'
#
loop_
_entity.id
_entity.type
_entity.pdbx_description
1 polymer ?
#
loop_
_entity_poly.entity_id
_entity_poly.type
_entity_poly.pdbx_seq_one_letter_code
_entity_poly.pdbx_strand_id
1 'polypeptide(L)'
;ETPDGTVLFRTGKRHICQDDRIVLLGRNGVGKTRLIAMIRNAIAEPGSIANIKVTPSTVLGYSDQALSGIDGSDTQLAMVSRRFEIGEQRARSLLAGAGVAIEMQEKKIGALSGGQRSRLTMLVLRLINPN
;
A
#
# COMPACT_ATOMS: atom_id res chain seq x y z
N GLU A 1 11.34 8.09 16.86
CA GLU A 1 11.09 8.76 18.15
C GLU A 1 9.72 9.41 18.14
N THR A 2 9.19 9.77 19.32
CA THR A 2 8.05 10.68 19.46
C THR A 2 8.46 12.12 19.07
N PRO A 3 7.51 13.07 18.91
CA PRO A 3 7.84 14.47 18.64
C PRO A 3 8.74 15.12 19.70
N ASP A 4 8.70 14.62 20.94
CA ASP A 4 9.54 15.01 22.08
C ASP A 4 10.88 14.22 22.16
N GLY A 5 11.21 13.39 21.17
CA GLY A 5 12.49 12.68 21.10
C GLY A 5 12.55 11.36 21.87
N THR A 6 11.47 10.92 22.49
CA THR A 6 11.42 9.64 23.20
C THR A 6 11.53 8.46 22.22
N VAL A 7 12.44 7.53 22.52
CA VAL A 7 12.62 6.31 21.71
C VAL A 7 11.37 5.44 21.80
N LEU A 8 10.70 5.23 20.67
CA LEU A 8 9.45 4.45 20.58
C LEU A 8 9.69 2.94 20.66
N PHE A 9 10.77 2.46 20.05
CA PHE A 9 11.12 1.05 20.01
C PHE A 9 12.63 0.89 19.81
N ARG A 10 13.18 -0.18 20.37
CA ARG A 10 14.51 -0.69 20.04
C ARG A 10 14.36 -2.10 19.49
N THR A 11 15.10 -2.38 18.43
CA THR A 11 15.19 -3.73 17.87
C THR A 11 16.65 -4.11 17.83
N GLY A 12 16.95 -5.40 17.93
CA GLY A 12 18.26 -5.90 17.47
C GLY A 12 18.36 -5.78 15.94
N LYS A 13 19.50 -6.22 15.38
CA LYS A 13 19.62 -6.37 13.92
C LYS A 13 18.57 -7.36 13.44
N ARG A 14 17.83 -6.98 12.39
CA ARG A 14 16.85 -7.81 11.70
C ARG A 14 17.17 -7.79 10.23
N HIS A 15 17.04 -8.94 9.58
CA HIS A 15 17.10 -9.07 8.14
C HIS A 15 15.73 -9.56 7.71
N ILE A 16 15.16 -8.89 6.73
CA ILE A 16 13.88 -9.25 6.11
C ILE A 16 14.22 -9.60 4.67
N CYS A 17 13.90 -10.83 4.28
CA CYS A 17 14.19 -11.40 2.98
C CYS A 17 12.90 -11.59 2.18
N GLN A 18 13.04 -11.90 0.89
CA GLN A 18 11.91 -12.37 0.09
C GLN A 18 11.28 -13.61 0.75
N ASP A 19 9.98 -13.75 0.58
CA ASP A 19 9.12 -14.78 1.19
C ASP A 19 8.89 -14.67 2.71
N ASP A 20 9.54 -13.73 3.40
CA ASP A 20 9.24 -13.48 4.82
C ASP A 20 7.81 -12.96 5.02
N ARG A 21 7.11 -13.59 5.98
CA ARG A 21 5.76 -13.18 6.40
C ARG A 21 5.81 -12.63 7.81
N ILE A 22 5.80 -11.30 7.93
CA ILE A 22 6.02 -10.61 9.19
C ILE A 22 4.73 -9.94 9.65
N VAL A 23 4.34 -10.21 10.89
CA VAL A 23 3.21 -9.55 11.56
C VAL A 23 3.75 -8.67 12.69
N LEU A 24 3.42 -7.39 12.66
CA LEU A 24 3.78 -6.45 13.72
C LEU A 24 2.67 -6.36 14.77
N LEU A 25 2.92 -6.94 15.93
CA LEU A 25 1.97 -6.97 17.06
C LEU A 25 2.25 -5.85 18.07
N GLY A 26 1.19 -5.37 18.72
CA GLY A 26 1.29 -4.38 19.79
C GLY A 26 -0.03 -3.65 20.01
N ARG A 27 -0.17 -2.95 21.15
CA ARG A 27 -1.36 -2.14 21.45
C ARG A 27 -1.48 -0.96 20.47
N ASN A 28 -2.65 -0.34 20.39
CA ASN A 28 -2.80 0.91 19.65
C ASN A 28 -1.97 2.02 20.32
N GLY A 29 -1.39 2.92 19.53
CA GLY A 29 -0.56 4.02 20.04
C GLY A 29 0.92 3.69 20.28
N VAL A 30 1.35 2.43 20.21
CA VAL A 30 2.77 2.04 20.46
C VAL A 30 3.75 2.36 19.32
N GLY A 31 3.30 3.07 18.28
CA GLY A 31 4.16 3.49 17.17
C GLY A 31 4.27 2.52 15.99
N LYS A 32 3.42 1.49 15.89
CA LYS A 32 3.42 0.53 14.75
C LYS A 32 3.37 1.23 13.39
N THR A 33 2.43 2.16 13.20
CA THR A 33 2.31 2.94 11.96
C THR A 33 3.56 3.78 11.69
N ARG A 34 4.22 4.29 12.74
CA ARG A 34 5.46 5.06 12.63
C ARG A 34 6.62 4.18 12.15
N LEU A 35 6.74 2.96 12.67
CA LEU A 35 7.73 1.98 12.20
C LEU A 35 7.52 1.65 10.71
N ILE A 36 6.29 1.35 10.31
CA ILE A 36 5.97 1.08 8.89
C ILE A 36 6.28 2.30 8.01
N ALA A 37 5.96 3.50 8.46
CA ALA A 37 6.29 4.73 7.73
C ALA A 37 7.81 4.95 7.59
N MET A 38 8.60 4.64 8.63
CA MET A 38 10.07 4.71 8.55
C MET A 38 10.62 3.73 7.52
N ILE A 39 10.13 2.49 7.50
CA ILE A 39 10.54 1.49 6.49
C ILE A 39 10.16 1.98 5.09
N ARG A 40 8.93 2.46 4.90
CA ARG A 40 8.47 3.02 3.62
C ARG A 40 9.38 4.15 3.13
N ASN A 41 9.72 5.09 4.01
CA ASN A 41 10.57 6.23 3.64
C ASN A 41 11.99 5.76 3.30
N ALA A 42 12.53 4.80 4.04
CA ALA A 42 13.85 4.22 3.74
C ALA A 42 13.88 3.49 2.39
N ILE A 43 12.77 2.92 1.92
CA ILE A 43 12.65 2.31 0.59
C ILE A 43 12.54 3.40 -0.49
N ALA A 44 11.73 4.44 -0.25
CA ALA A 44 11.54 5.53 -1.20
C ALA A 44 12.82 6.37 -1.39
N GLU A 45 13.61 6.55 -0.33
CA GLU A 45 14.85 7.31 -0.33
C GLU A 45 15.93 6.51 0.43
N PRO A 46 16.68 5.62 -0.26
CA PRO A 46 17.72 4.81 0.36
C PRO A 46 18.78 5.65 1.08
N GLY A 47 19.00 5.38 2.36
CA GLY A 47 19.95 6.11 3.21
C GLY A 47 19.34 7.28 4.00
N SER A 48 18.08 7.65 3.77
CA SER A 48 17.37 8.71 4.52
C SER A 48 17.14 8.37 6.00
N ILE A 49 17.01 7.09 6.33
CA ILE A 49 16.76 6.62 7.69
C ILE A 49 17.98 5.88 8.21
N ALA A 50 18.60 6.42 9.26
CA ALA A 50 19.71 5.76 9.94
C ALA A 50 19.34 4.33 10.36
N ASN A 51 20.27 3.40 10.17
CA ASN A 51 20.15 1.99 10.54
C ASN A 51 19.12 1.15 9.75
N ILE A 52 18.49 1.70 8.72
CA ILE A 52 17.69 0.92 7.76
C ILE A 52 18.44 0.90 6.43
N LYS A 53 18.74 -0.31 5.93
CA LYS A 53 19.34 -0.52 4.62
C LYS A 53 18.34 -1.29 3.76
N VAL A 54 18.11 -0.79 2.55
CA VAL A 54 17.18 -1.37 1.58
C VAL A 54 17.96 -1.67 0.30
N THR A 55 17.66 -2.80 -0.33
CA THR A 55 18.21 -3.12 -1.65
C THR A 55 17.69 -2.11 -2.68
N PRO A 56 18.55 -1.46 -3.50
CA PRO A 56 18.10 -0.43 -4.43
C PRO A 56 17.05 -0.87 -5.45
N SER A 57 16.97 -2.17 -5.75
CA SER A 57 15.99 -2.75 -6.69
C SER A 57 14.63 -3.06 -6.06
N THR A 58 14.42 -2.77 -4.76
CA THR A 58 13.17 -3.06 -4.07
C THR A 58 12.02 -2.19 -4.59
N VAL A 59 10.93 -2.82 -5.00
CA VAL A 59 9.69 -2.18 -5.44
C VAL A 59 8.65 -2.33 -4.35
N LEU A 60 8.30 -1.22 -3.70
CA LEU A 60 7.36 -1.21 -2.59
C LEU A 60 5.90 -1.33 -3.06
N GLY A 61 5.21 -2.36 -2.56
CA GLY A 61 3.75 -2.40 -2.49
C GLY A 61 3.28 -1.91 -1.12
N TYR A 62 2.56 -0.80 -1.06
CA TYR A 62 2.07 -0.25 0.21
C TYR A 62 0.57 0.04 0.14
N SER A 63 -0.16 -0.48 1.12
CA SER A 63 -1.53 -0.07 1.42
C SER A 63 -1.61 0.37 2.86
N ASP A 64 -2.18 1.54 3.08
CA ASP A 64 -2.67 1.92 4.40
C ASP A 64 -4.03 1.25 4.68
N GLN A 65 -4.57 1.50 5.87
CA GLN A 65 -5.86 0.95 6.30
C GLN A 65 -7.08 1.56 5.57
N ALA A 66 -6.91 2.49 4.62
CA ALA A 66 -8.03 3.29 4.11
C ALA A 66 -7.92 3.86 2.67
N LEU A 67 -7.11 3.32 1.76
CA LEU A 67 -6.95 3.88 0.40
C LEU A 67 -6.71 5.40 0.42
N SER A 68 -6.03 5.94 1.45
CA SER A 68 -6.09 7.38 1.72
C SER A 68 -5.43 8.26 0.63
N GLY A 69 -4.68 7.64 -0.29
CA GLY A 69 -4.11 8.28 -1.47
C GLY A 69 -4.93 8.18 -2.75
N ILE A 70 -6.14 7.62 -2.72
CA ILE A 70 -7.00 7.51 -3.90
C ILE A 70 -8.11 8.56 -3.84
N ASP A 71 -8.24 9.35 -4.91
CA ASP A 71 -9.32 10.31 -5.07
C ASP A 71 -10.67 9.59 -5.08
N GLY A 72 -11.49 9.86 -4.06
CA GLY A 72 -12.81 9.25 -3.91
C GLY A 72 -13.81 9.68 -4.98
N SER A 73 -13.50 10.72 -5.77
CA SER A 73 -14.35 11.22 -6.84
C SER A 73 -14.23 10.42 -8.14
N ASP A 74 -13.10 9.73 -8.35
CA ASP A 74 -12.87 8.86 -9.52
C ASP A 74 -13.70 7.58 -9.46
N THR A 75 -14.00 7.03 -10.64
CA THR A 75 -14.51 5.66 -10.77
C THR A 75 -13.36 4.66 -10.62
N GLN A 76 -13.69 3.42 -10.23
CA GLN A 76 -12.69 2.35 -10.13
C GLN A 76 -11.99 2.13 -11.48
N LEU A 77 -12.77 2.17 -12.57
CA LEU A 77 -12.26 2.03 -13.93
C LEU A 77 -11.32 3.16 -14.32
N ALA A 78 -11.76 4.41 -14.15
CA ALA A 78 -10.96 5.58 -14.52
C ALA A 78 -9.65 5.62 -13.74
N MET A 79 -9.71 5.33 -12.44
CA MET A 79 -8.52 5.28 -11.59
C MET A 79 -7.53 4.21 -12.06
N VAL A 80 -7.97 2.97 -12.29
CA VAL A 80 -7.07 1.87 -12.72
C VAL A 80 -6.52 2.12 -14.12
N SER A 81 -7.37 2.55 -15.06
CA SER A 81 -6.97 2.90 -16.43
C SER A 81 -5.89 3.98 -16.45
N ARG A 82 -6.14 5.11 -15.76
CA ARG A 82 -5.24 6.26 -15.72
C ARG A 82 -3.96 5.98 -14.92
N ARG A 83 -4.06 5.33 -13.75
CA ARG A 83 -2.92 5.13 -12.84
C ARG A 83 -1.86 4.21 -13.41
N PHE A 84 -2.26 3.24 -14.23
CA PHE A 84 -1.39 2.24 -14.83
C PHE A 84 -1.25 2.41 -16.35
N GLU A 85 -1.82 3.49 -16.91
CA GLU A 85 -1.79 3.81 -18.34
C GLU A 85 -2.21 2.63 -19.22
N ILE A 86 -3.26 1.92 -18.79
CA ILE A 86 -3.82 0.78 -19.51
C ILE A 86 -5.16 1.16 -20.11
N GLY A 87 -5.44 0.68 -21.33
CA GLY A 87 -6.74 0.94 -21.98
C GLY A 87 -7.92 0.41 -21.16
N GLU A 88 -9.08 1.09 -21.26
CA GLU A 88 -10.27 0.77 -20.47
C GLU A 88 -10.67 -0.71 -20.55
N GLN A 89 -10.62 -1.31 -21.74
CA GLN A 89 -10.98 -2.72 -21.91
C GLN A 89 -10.12 -3.65 -21.05
N ARG A 90 -8.82 -3.35 -20.94
CA ARG A 90 -7.90 -4.11 -20.08
C ARG A 90 -8.20 -3.83 -18.61
N ALA A 91 -8.45 -2.58 -18.23
CA ALA A 91 -8.83 -2.21 -16.87
C ALA A 91 -10.14 -2.90 -16.43
N ARG A 92 -11.16 -2.96 -17.30
CA ARG A 92 -12.42 -3.68 -17.04
C ARG A 92 -12.19 -5.16 -16.78
N SER A 93 -11.37 -5.81 -17.61
CA SER A 93 -11.01 -7.22 -17.43
C SER A 93 -10.25 -7.48 -16.13
N LEU A 94 -9.33 -6.58 -15.75
CA LEU A 94 -8.59 -6.68 -14.49
C LEU A 94 -9.48 -6.48 -13.26
N LEU A 95 -10.39 -5.51 -13.31
CA LEU A 95 -11.39 -5.28 -12.26
C LEU A 95 -12.34 -6.47 -12.12
N ALA A 96 -12.83 -7.02 -13.24
CA ALA A 96 -13.65 -8.22 -13.24
C ALA A 96 -12.89 -9.42 -12.65
N GLY A 97 -11.63 -9.61 -13.03
CA GLY A 97 -10.76 -10.65 -12.47
C GLY A 97 -10.45 -10.46 -10.96
N ALA A 98 -10.56 -9.24 -10.44
CA ALA A 98 -10.50 -8.94 -9.01
C ALA A 98 -11.86 -9.09 -8.29
N GLY A 99 -12.89 -9.56 -9.00
CA GLY A 99 -14.24 -9.76 -8.47
C GLY A 99 -15.06 -8.48 -8.38
N VAL A 100 -14.74 -7.44 -9.15
CA VAL A 100 -15.56 -6.22 -9.25
C VAL A 100 -16.53 -6.37 -10.42
N ALA A 101 -17.84 -6.46 -10.11
CA ALA A 101 -18.90 -6.55 -11.10
C ALA A 101 -18.87 -5.36 -12.07
N ILE A 102 -19.22 -5.59 -13.34
CA ILE A 102 -19.12 -4.59 -14.43
C ILE A 102 -19.86 -3.30 -14.07
N GLU A 103 -21.09 -3.42 -13.60
CA GLU A 103 -21.94 -2.30 -13.12
C GLU A 103 -21.33 -1.51 -11.96
N MET A 104 -20.43 -2.11 -11.19
CA MET A 104 -19.74 -1.46 -10.08
C MET A 104 -18.48 -0.72 -10.52
N GLN A 105 -17.92 -1.02 -11.69
CA GLN A 105 -16.64 -0.44 -12.14
C GLN A 105 -16.75 1.08 -12.38
N GLU A 106 -17.94 1.55 -12.76
CA GLU A 106 -18.26 2.97 -12.94
C GLU A 106 -18.66 3.68 -11.63
N LYS A 107 -18.78 2.97 -10.51
CA LYS A 107 -19.04 3.63 -9.23
C LYS A 107 -17.80 4.37 -8.74
N LYS A 108 -18.07 5.54 -8.14
CA LYS A 108 -17.06 6.33 -7.46
C LYS A 108 -16.45 5.57 -6.30
N ILE A 109 -15.15 5.70 -6.13
CA ILE A 109 -14.37 5.00 -5.10
C ILE A 109 -14.83 5.39 -3.69
N GLY A 110 -15.26 6.63 -3.49
CA GLY A 110 -15.80 7.11 -2.22
C GLY A 110 -17.08 6.37 -1.76
N ALA A 111 -17.86 5.82 -2.70
CA ALA A 111 -19.11 5.11 -2.43
C ALA A 111 -18.92 3.60 -2.17
N LEU A 112 -17.69 3.10 -2.21
CA LEU A 112 -17.40 1.68 -2.03
C LEU A 112 -17.51 1.25 -0.56
N SER A 113 -18.00 0.03 -0.35
CA SER A 113 -17.92 -0.62 0.96
C SER A 113 -16.47 -0.94 1.33
N GLY A 114 -16.20 -1.21 2.61
CA GLY A 114 -14.85 -1.59 3.07
C GLY A 114 -14.27 -2.78 2.29
N GLY A 115 -15.06 -3.84 2.09
CA GLY A 115 -14.62 -5.02 1.33
C GLY A 115 -14.41 -4.77 -0.16
N GLN A 116 -15.15 -3.84 -0.76
CA GLN A 116 -14.92 -3.41 -2.14
C GLN A 116 -13.62 -2.59 -2.25
N ARG A 117 -13.38 -1.67 -1.31
CA ARG A 117 -12.12 -0.94 -1.21
C ARG A 117 -10.93 -1.89 -1.03
N SER A 118 -11.03 -2.90 -0.17
CA SER A 118 -9.97 -3.91 0.01
C SER A 118 -9.66 -4.67 -1.27
N ARG A 119 -10.68 -5.07 -2.06
CA ARG A 119 -10.46 -5.74 -3.36
C ARG A 119 -9.75 -4.84 -4.37
N LEU A 120 -10.21 -3.59 -4.50
CA LEU A 120 -9.57 -2.61 -5.38
C LEU A 120 -8.12 -2.35 -4.97
N THR A 121 -7.88 -2.22 -3.66
CA THR A 121 -6.54 -2.06 -3.09
C THR A 121 -5.62 -3.22 -3.48
N MET A 122 -6.10 -4.45 -3.31
CA MET A 122 -5.33 -5.64 -3.64
C MET A 122 -5.00 -5.71 -5.13
N LEU A 123 -5.93 -5.31 -6.00
CA LEU A 123 -5.68 -5.19 -7.44
C LEU A 123 -4.59 -4.15 -7.72
N VAL A 124 -4.68 -2.96 -7.12
CA VAL A 124 -3.66 -1.91 -7.27
C VAL A 124 -2.29 -2.40 -6.81
N LEU A 125 -2.21 -3.05 -5.65
CA LEU A 125 -0.95 -3.63 -5.14
C LEU A 125 -0.37 -4.67 -6.11
N ARG A 126 -1.21 -5.52 -6.70
CA ARG A 126 -0.77 -6.50 -7.69
C ARG A 126 -0.23 -5.81 -8.96
N LEU A 127 -0.90 -4.75 -9.44
CA LEU A 127 -0.52 -4.05 -10.65
C LEU A 127 0.76 -3.20 -10.50
N ILE A 128 1.13 -2.84 -9.26
CA ILE A 128 2.43 -2.22 -8.96
C ILE A 128 3.60 -3.20 -9.21
N ASN A 129 3.34 -4.51 -9.22
CA ASN A 129 4.35 -5.57 -9.31
C ASN A 129 5.48 -5.41 -8.26
N PRO A 130 5.14 -5.36 -6.95
CA PRO A 130 6.15 -5.29 -5.89
C PRO A 130 7.02 -6.56 -5.86
N ASN A 131 8.24 -6.43 -5.34
CA ASN A 131 9.25 -7.50 -5.32
C ASN A 131 9.93 -7.71 -3.96
#